data_AF-A0A535UBY2-F1
#
_entry.id   AF-A0A535UBY2-F1
#
_cell.length_a   1.000
_cell.length_b   1.000
_cell.length_c   1.000
_cell.angle_alpha   90.00
_cell.angle_beta   90.00
_cell.angle_gamma   90.00
#
_symmetry.space_group_name_H-M   'P 1'
#
loop_
_entity.id
_entity.type
_entity.pdbx_description
1 polymer ?
#
loop_
_entity_poly.entity_id
_entity_poly.type
_entity_poly.pdbx_seq_one_letter_code
_entity_poly.pdbx_strand_id
1 'polypeptide(L)'
;MRLPRLRGRQGDAARRLDLAALALEDGDPRKALDLAGSALSEARRRGAESEVLEALLLRAASLFELERFAEARKEAAQACEADPENPAAWFERAEAAYRCADFEEALSAVRTAVDLDPEDPEGWNLLGRVALWMDAAPAAEEAFRRAAKLDAEEYVVPVRIAAGEFDRTAAQVWATIPAAFQARLSNALVVVEPLPDPDDVARGFDPDTLGIYEGGTALADDWPERIVLFQRNHENVCGSLGALREEIRRTVLHEVGHHFGMDEHELPY
;
A
#
# COMPACT_ATOMS: atom_id res chain seq x y z
N MET A 1 1.97 -9.07 -7.56
CA MET A 1 2.59 -9.49 -8.86
C MET A 1 3.30 -10.88 -8.85
N ARG A 2 2.80 -11.89 -9.58
CA ARG A 2 3.56 -13.12 -9.89
C ARG A 2 4.46 -12.91 -11.11
N LEU A 3 5.78 -12.90 -10.90
CA LEU A 3 6.76 -12.76 -11.98
C LEU A 3 6.67 -13.94 -12.98
N PRO A 4 6.82 -13.71 -14.31
CA PRO A 4 6.71 -14.77 -15.31
C PRO A 4 7.78 -15.86 -15.12
N ARG A 5 7.40 -17.14 -15.29
CA ARG A 5 8.31 -18.29 -15.17
C ARG A 5 9.50 -18.19 -16.13
N LEU A 6 10.70 -18.18 -15.54
CA LEU A 6 12.03 -18.20 -16.17
C LEU A 6 12.15 -19.31 -17.22
N ARG A 7 12.04 -18.97 -18.51
CA ARG A 7 12.49 -19.83 -19.61
C ARG A 7 13.86 -19.34 -20.05
N GLY A 8 14.85 -20.23 -20.08
CA GLY A 8 16.26 -19.93 -20.42
C GLY A 8 16.42 -19.16 -21.74
N ARG A 9 16.42 -17.83 -21.64
CA ARG A 9 16.73 -16.90 -22.74
C ARG A 9 18.24 -16.79 -22.90
N GLN A 10 18.71 -16.62 -24.13
CA GLN A 10 20.15 -16.47 -24.41
C GLN A 10 20.54 -14.99 -24.44
N GLY A 11 21.49 -14.60 -23.60
CA GLY A 11 22.05 -13.24 -23.54
C GLY A 11 22.39 -12.83 -22.11
N ASP A 12 23.40 -12.00 -21.91
CA ASP A 12 23.82 -11.56 -20.58
C ASP A 12 22.80 -10.60 -19.93
N ALA A 13 22.12 -9.76 -20.71
CA ALA A 13 20.99 -8.95 -20.23
C ALA A 13 19.83 -9.82 -19.68
N ALA A 14 19.36 -10.80 -20.46
CA ALA A 14 18.24 -11.66 -20.06
C ALA A 14 18.54 -12.42 -18.76
N ARG A 15 19.76 -12.95 -18.61
CA ARG A 15 20.17 -13.59 -17.34
C ARG A 15 20.18 -12.63 -16.17
N ARG A 16 20.51 -11.35 -16.37
CA ARG A 16 20.44 -10.35 -15.30
C ARG A 16 19.01 -10.01 -14.92
N LEU A 17 18.08 -10.01 -15.87
CA LEU A 17 16.65 -9.84 -15.58
C LEU A 17 16.11 -11.01 -14.75
N ASP A 18 16.45 -12.25 -15.14
CA ASP A 18 16.12 -13.45 -14.39
C ASP A 18 16.66 -13.38 -12.94
N LEU A 19 17.91 -12.93 -12.76
CA LEU A 19 18.52 -12.76 -11.44
C LEU A 19 17.94 -11.59 -10.65
N ALA A 20 17.49 -10.51 -11.31
CA ALA A 20 16.86 -9.38 -10.67
C ALA A 20 15.48 -9.77 -10.13
N ALA A 21 14.69 -10.51 -10.92
CA ALA A 21 13.43 -11.11 -10.50
C ALA A 21 13.62 -11.99 -9.25
N LEU A 22 14.58 -12.92 -9.28
CA LEU A 22 14.89 -13.76 -8.12
C LEU A 22 15.36 -12.95 -6.90
N ALA A 23 16.14 -11.89 -7.11
CA ALA A 23 16.58 -11.03 -6.01
C ALA A 23 15.40 -10.30 -5.34
N LEU A 24 14.36 -9.90 -6.08
CA LEU A 24 13.12 -9.38 -5.48
C LEU A 24 12.39 -10.44 -4.67
N GLU A 25 12.24 -11.65 -5.24
CA GLU A 25 11.61 -12.78 -4.53
C GLU A 25 12.35 -13.14 -3.22
N ASP A 26 13.68 -12.99 -3.21
CA ASP A 26 14.53 -13.21 -2.03
C ASP A 26 14.57 -12.01 -1.06
N GLY A 27 13.85 -10.91 -1.34
CA GLY A 27 13.82 -9.71 -0.50
C GLY A 27 15.09 -8.84 -0.56
N ASP A 28 15.83 -8.87 -1.68
CA ASP A 28 16.99 -8.02 -1.94
C ASP A 28 16.72 -7.02 -3.10
N PRO A 29 15.88 -6.00 -2.87
CA PRO A 29 15.49 -5.03 -3.90
C PRO A 29 16.67 -4.16 -4.36
N ARG A 30 17.73 -4.00 -3.55
CA ARG A 30 18.93 -3.25 -3.97
C ARG A 30 19.68 -4.00 -5.05
N LYS A 31 19.92 -5.29 -4.85
CA LYS A 31 20.57 -6.14 -5.85
C LYS A 31 19.72 -6.26 -7.11
N ALA A 32 18.39 -6.38 -6.95
CA ALA A 32 17.48 -6.40 -8.09
C ALA A 32 17.58 -5.11 -8.93
N LEU A 33 17.59 -3.95 -8.28
CA LEU A 33 17.73 -2.64 -8.93
C LEU A 33 19.03 -2.52 -9.73
N ASP A 34 20.15 -2.96 -9.15
CA ASP A 34 21.47 -2.92 -9.78
C ASP A 34 21.55 -3.84 -11.02
N LEU A 35 21.02 -5.06 -10.89
CA LEU A 35 20.96 -6.04 -11.97
C LEU A 35 20.06 -5.55 -13.11
N ALA A 36 18.87 -5.06 -12.80
CA ALA A 36 17.91 -4.55 -13.77
C ALA A 36 18.44 -3.28 -14.46
N GLY A 37 19.14 -2.38 -13.75
CA GLY A 37 19.79 -1.20 -14.34
C GLY A 37 20.90 -1.56 -15.35
N SER A 38 21.69 -2.59 -15.01
CA SER A 38 22.71 -3.13 -15.92
C SER A 38 22.09 -3.76 -17.17
N ALA A 39 21.01 -4.54 -16.99
CA ALA A 39 20.26 -5.17 -18.07
C ALA A 39 19.61 -4.12 -18.98
N LEU A 40 18.96 -3.09 -18.42
CA LEU A 40 18.34 -1.99 -19.16
C LEU A 40 19.34 -1.30 -20.09
N SER A 41 20.53 -1.00 -19.58
CA SER A 41 21.59 -0.33 -20.34
C SER A 41 22.06 -1.18 -21.52
N GLU A 42 22.13 -2.51 -21.36
CA GLU A 42 22.49 -3.43 -22.43
C GLU A 42 21.36 -3.62 -23.44
N ALA A 43 20.13 -3.81 -22.98
CA ALA A 43 18.93 -3.96 -23.81
C ALA A 43 18.71 -2.75 -24.72
N ARG A 44 18.88 -1.52 -24.19
CA ARG A 44 18.81 -0.28 -24.97
C ARG A 44 19.86 -0.23 -26.08
N ARG A 45 21.11 -0.62 -25.80
CA ARG A 45 22.17 -0.67 -26.84
C ARG A 45 21.87 -1.67 -27.95
N ARG A 46 21.15 -2.75 -27.62
CA ARG A 46 20.78 -3.82 -28.57
C ARG A 46 19.46 -3.54 -29.28
N GLY A 47 18.70 -2.52 -28.88
CA GLY A 47 17.34 -2.29 -29.37
C GLY A 47 16.36 -3.41 -29.01
N ALA A 48 16.58 -4.08 -27.87
CA ALA A 48 15.74 -5.20 -27.42
C ALA A 48 14.55 -4.67 -26.60
N GLU A 49 13.49 -4.21 -27.26
CA GLU A 49 12.34 -3.52 -26.64
C GLU A 49 11.68 -4.33 -25.50
N SER A 50 11.49 -5.65 -25.68
CA SER A 50 10.93 -6.50 -24.63
C SER A 50 11.82 -6.59 -23.38
N GLU A 51 13.16 -6.65 -23.56
CA GLU A 51 14.09 -6.64 -22.42
C GLU A 51 14.15 -5.26 -21.75
N VAL A 52 13.94 -4.18 -22.52
CA VAL A 52 13.84 -2.80 -21.98
C VAL A 52 12.62 -2.67 -21.09
N LEU A 53 11.45 -3.11 -21.55
CA LEU A 53 10.21 -3.09 -20.78
C LEU A 53 10.37 -3.88 -19.47
N GLU A 54 10.84 -5.12 -19.56
CA GLU A 54 11.05 -5.99 -18.40
C GLU A 54 12.03 -5.38 -17.39
N ALA A 55 13.12 -4.77 -17.87
CA ALA A 55 14.07 -4.08 -17.00
C ALA A 55 13.45 -2.86 -16.30
N LEU A 56 12.62 -2.07 -16.99
CA LEU A 56 11.94 -0.91 -16.41
C LEU A 56 10.94 -1.33 -15.33
N LEU A 57 10.15 -2.38 -15.58
CA LEU A 57 9.23 -2.94 -14.58
C LEU A 57 9.97 -3.45 -13.34
N LEU A 58 11.03 -4.24 -13.51
CA LEU A 58 11.83 -4.71 -12.37
C LEU A 58 12.49 -3.56 -11.61
N ARG A 59 12.89 -2.49 -12.28
CA ARG A 59 13.42 -1.28 -11.61
C ARG A 59 12.33 -0.54 -10.84
N ALA A 60 11.14 -0.38 -11.42
CA ALA A 60 10.00 0.26 -10.76
C ALA A 60 9.65 -0.48 -9.46
N ALA A 61 9.43 -1.79 -9.54
CA ALA A 61 9.17 -2.64 -8.39
C ALA A 61 10.31 -2.57 -7.36
N SER A 62 11.58 -2.67 -7.80
CA SER A 62 12.72 -2.56 -6.87
C SER A 62 12.81 -1.20 -6.17
N LEU A 63 12.45 -0.11 -6.85
CA LEU A 63 12.42 1.22 -6.24
C LEU A 63 11.23 1.38 -5.30
N PHE A 64 10.11 0.74 -5.59
CA PHE A 64 8.93 0.72 -4.74
C PHE A 64 9.21 0.02 -3.42
N GLU A 65 9.82 -1.18 -3.45
CA GLU A 65 10.28 -1.92 -2.26
C GLU A 65 11.34 -1.16 -1.43
N LEU A 66 12.05 -0.22 -2.06
CA LEU A 66 13.00 0.68 -1.39
C LEU A 66 12.35 1.98 -0.89
N GLU A 67 11.03 2.10 -1.00
CA GLU A 67 10.23 3.29 -0.69
C GLU A 67 10.64 4.54 -1.47
N ARG A 68 11.31 4.37 -2.62
CA ARG A 68 11.73 5.44 -3.53
C ARG A 68 10.64 5.69 -4.57
N PHE A 69 9.42 5.96 -4.10
CA PHE A 69 8.20 6.01 -4.92
C PHE A 69 8.27 7.01 -6.08
N ALA A 70 8.87 8.18 -5.86
CA ALA A 70 9.01 9.19 -6.92
C ALA A 70 9.94 8.73 -8.05
N GLU A 71 10.90 7.85 -7.77
CA GLU A 71 11.76 7.24 -8.79
C GLU A 71 11.07 6.03 -9.42
N ALA A 72 10.39 5.19 -8.64
CA ALA A 72 9.57 4.08 -9.14
C ALA A 72 8.55 4.58 -10.18
N ARG A 73 7.85 5.68 -9.85
CA ARG A 73 6.89 6.34 -10.74
C ARG A 73 7.52 6.76 -12.08
N LYS A 74 8.77 7.23 -12.08
CA LYS A 74 9.48 7.62 -13.31
C LYS A 74 9.84 6.41 -14.16
N GLU A 75 10.30 5.32 -13.56
CA GLU A 75 10.60 4.08 -14.29
C GLU A 75 9.32 3.44 -14.85
N ALA A 76 8.24 3.42 -14.06
CA ALA A 76 6.93 2.92 -14.50
C ALA A 76 6.34 3.77 -15.64
N ALA A 77 6.52 5.09 -15.62
CA ALA A 77 6.14 5.96 -16.72
C ALA A 77 6.92 5.62 -18.01
N GLN A 78 8.22 5.35 -17.91
CA GLN A 78 9.01 4.87 -19.06
C GLN A 78 8.55 3.48 -19.54
N ALA A 79 8.12 2.60 -18.63
CA ALA A 79 7.56 1.30 -19.00
C ALA A 79 6.25 1.46 -19.80
N CYS A 80 5.36 2.35 -19.38
CA CYS A 80 4.12 2.68 -20.10
C CYS A 80 4.42 3.26 -21.50
N GLU A 81 5.47 4.06 -21.65
CA GLU A 81 5.91 4.58 -22.96
C GLU A 81 6.49 3.49 -23.86
N ALA A 82 7.20 2.52 -23.27
CA ALA A 82 7.79 1.41 -24.00
C ALA A 82 6.74 0.41 -24.51
N ASP A 83 5.70 0.16 -23.73
CA ASP A 83 4.55 -0.67 -24.12
C ASP A 83 3.24 -0.15 -23.51
N PRO A 84 2.48 0.68 -24.25
CA PRO A 84 1.22 1.23 -23.78
C PRO A 84 0.11 0.20 -23.56
N GLU A 85 0.24 -1.02 -24.10
CA GLU A 85 -0.74 -2.11 -23.94
C GLU A 85 -0.36 -3.06 -22.80
N ASN A 86 0.69 -2.75 -22.03
CA ASN A 86 1.12 -3.57 -20.90
C ASN A 86 0.37 -3.17 -19.60
N PRO A 87 -0.53 -4.01 -19.05
CA PRO A 87 -1.27 -3.68 -17.85
C PRO A 87 -0.36 -3.51 -16.61
N ALA A 88 0.72 -4.29 -16.50
CA ALA A 88 1.63 -4.21 -15.35
C ALA A 88 2.36 -2.85 -15.29
N ALA A 89 2.74 -2.28 -16.44
CA ALA A 89 3.34 -0.95 -16.47
C ALA A 89 2.41 0.14 -15.91
N TRP A 90 1.12 0.07 -16.26
CA TRP A 90 0.10 0.99 -15.76
C TRP A 90 -0.20 0.76 -14.28
N PHE A 91 -0.22 -0.50 -13.83
CA PHE A 91 -0.38 -0.84 -12.42
C PHE A 91 0.76 -0.26 -11.56
N GLU A 92 2.02 -0.54 -11.92
CA GLU A 92 3.22 -0.02 -11.23
C GLU A 92 3.23 1.51 -11.16
N ARG A 93 2.79 2.17 -12.25
CA ARG A 93 2.66 3.63 -12.30
C ARG A 93 1.59 4.12 -11.33
N ALA A 94 0.44 3.45 -11.31
CA ALA A 94 -0.66 3.82 -10.43
C ALA A 94 -0.28 3.66 -8.96
N GLU A 95 0.38 2.56 -8.62
CA GLU A 95 0.78 2.25 -7.26
C GLU A 95 1.83 3.25 -6.76
N ALA A 96 2.85 3.54 -7.57
CA ALA A 96 3.85 4.54 -7.23
C ALA A 96 3.27 5.96 -7.12
N ALA A 97 2.30 6.33 -7.97
CA ALA A 97 1.59 7.60 -7.89
C ALA A 97 0.72 7.70 -6.63
N TYR A 98 0.03 6.61 -6.27
CA TYR A 98 -0.76 6.50 -5.05
C TYR A 98 0.09 6.72 -3.79
N ARG A 99 1.29 6.12 -3.73
CA ARG A 99 2.28 6.36 -2.67
C ARG A 99 2.90 7.75 -2.66
N CYS A 100 2.72 8.53 -3.74
CA CYS A 100 3.16 9.92 -3.85
C CYS A 100 2.03 10.93 -3.59
N ALA A 101 0.84 10.48 -3.16
CA ALA A 101 -0.38 11.27 -3.03
C ALA A 101 -0.88 11.94 -4.33
N ASP A 102 -0.41 11.48 -5.50
CA ASP A 102 -0.91 11.94 -6.81
C ASP A 102 -2.11 11.06 -7.22
N PHE A 103 -3.23 11.25 -6.51
CA PHE A 103 -4.40 10.39 -6.62
C PHE A 103 -5.10 10.51 -7.98
N GLU A 104 -5.01 11.66 -8.65
CA GLU A 104 -5.50 11.84 -10.01
C GLU A 104 -4.71 10.99 -11.02
N GLU A 105 -3.38 11.00 -10.95
CA GLU A 105 -2.55 10.15 -11.80
C GLU A 105 -2.78 8.68 -11.46
N ALA A 106 -2.82 8.32 -10.18
CA ALA A 106 -3.09 6.97 -9.72
C ALA A 106 -4.42 6.44 -10.29
N LEU A 107 -5.48 7.27 -10.23
CA LEU A 107 -6.80 6.91 -10.73
C LEU A 107 -6.78 6.69 -12.25
N SER A 108 -6.11 7.57 -12.98
CA SER A 108 -5.98 7.44 -14.43
C SER A 108 -5.21 6.18 -14.81
N ALA A 109 -4.09 5.91 -14.15
CA ALA A 109 -3.23 4.77 -14.47
C ALA A 109 -3.87 3.43 -14.09
N VAL A 110 -4.48 3.33 -12.90
CA VAL A 110 -5.11 2.06 -12.47
C VAL A 110 -6.35 1.72 -13.31
N ARG A 111 -7.10 2.74 -13.79
CA ARG A 111 -8.19 2.52 -14.75
C ARG A 111 -7.68 1.89 -16.04
N THR A 112 -6.60 2.43 -16.60
CA THR A 112 -5.97 1.84 -17.80
C THR A 112 -5.50 0.41 -17.52
N ALA A 113 -4.91 0.14 -16.34
CA ALA A 113 -4.46 -1.19 -15.96
C ALA A 113 -5.62 -2.21 -15.95
N VAL A 114 -6.74 -1.90 -15.28
CA VAL A 114 -7.90 -2.81 -15.20
C VAL A 114 -8.70 -2.90 -16.50
N ASP A 115 -8.64 -1.89 -17.36
CA ASP A 115 -9.23 -1.94 -18.70
C ASP A 115 -8.43 -2.89 -19.63
N LEU A 116 -7.10 -2.92 -19.48
CA LEU A 116 -6.21 -3.83 -20.21
C LEU A 116 -6.22 -5.26 -19.65
N ASP A 117 -6.27 -5.42 -18.33
CA ASP A 117 -6.42 -6.71 -17.66
C ASP A 117 -7.60 -6.71 -16.65
N PRO A 118 -8.82 -6.99 -17.11
CA PRO A 118 -10.01 -6.98 -16.27
C PRO A 118 -10.11 -8.18 -15.31
N GLU A 119 -9.17 -9.12 -15.37
CA GLU A 119 -9.11 -10.32 -14.53
C GLU A 119 -8.02 -10.22 -13.44
N ASP A 120 -7.29 -9.09 -13.36
CA ASP A 120 -6.34 -8.83 -12.29
C ASP A 120 -7.03 -8.28 -11.03
N PRO A 121 -7.17 -9.08 -9.95
CA PRO A 121 -7.80 -8.61 -8.71
C PRO A 121 -7.00 -7.51 -8.01
N GLU A 122 -5.67 -7.47 -8.19
CA GLU A 122 -4.77 -6.51 -7.55
C GLU A 122 -5.05 -5.09 -8.06
N GLY A 123 -5.16 -4.93 -9.38
CA GLY A 123 -5.59 -3.67 -10.02
C GLY A 123 -6.98 -3.20 -9.58
N TRP A 124 -7.96 -4.11 -9.44
CA TRP A 124 -9.29 -3.75 -8.94
C TRP A 124 -9.27 -3.28 -7.48
N ASN A 125 -8.46 -3.92 -6.63
CA ASN A 125 -8.30 -3.50 -5.23
C ASN A 125 -7.63 -2.12 -5.13
N LEU A 126 -6.58 -1.87 -5.92
CA LEU A 126 -5.94 -0.55 -6.00
C LEU A 126 -6.90 0.52 -6.51
N LEU A 127 -7.72 0.22 -7.53
CA LEU A 127 -8.76 1.15 -8.00
C LEU A 127 -9.75 1.48 -6.88
N GLY A 128 -10.14 0.49 -6.05
CA GLY A 128 -10.97 0.71 -4.88
C GLY A 128 -10.37 1.69 -3.89
N ARG A 129 -9.10 1.49 -3.52
CA ARG A 129 -8.34 2.36 -2.61
C ARG A 129 -8.22 3.78 -3.15
N VAL A 130 -7.76 3.93 -4.39
CA VAL A 130 -7.61 5.23 -5.04
C VAL A 130 -8.96 5.96 -5.16
N ALA A 131 -10.05 5.25 -5.49
CA ALA A 131 -11.37 5.85 -5.61
C ALA A 131 -11.89 6.43 -4.28
N LEU A 132 -11.46 5.92 -3.12
CA LEU A 132 -11.81 6.51 -1.82
C LEU A 132 -11.13 7.87 -1.61
N TRP A 133 -9.87 8.01 -2.01
CA TRP A 133 -9.15 9.29 -1.97
C TRP A 133 -9.76 10.33 -2.93
N MET A 134 -10.43 9.86 -3.97
CA MET A 134 -11.13 10.69 -4.95
C MET A 134 -12.61 10.96 -4.59
N ASP A 135 -13.02 10.64 -3.36
CA ASP A 135 -14.40 10.77 -2.86
C ASP A 135 -15.46 10.06 -3.75
N ALA A 136 -15.05 8.98 -4.41
CA ALA A 136 -15.88 8.22 -5.35
C ALA A 136 -16.33 6.89 -4.74
N ALA A 137 -16.98 6.94 -3.57
CA ALA A 137 -17.36 5.75 -2.79
C ALA A 137 -18.12 4.65 -3.58
N PRO A 138 -19.11 4.97 -4.45
CA PRO A 138 -19.79 3.94 -5.24
C PRO A 138 -18.85 3.20 -6.22
N ALA A 139 -17.89 3.92 -6.81
CA ALA A 139 -16.90 3.32 -7.70
C ALA A 139 -15.91 2.44 -6.90
N ALA A 140 -15.52 2.90 -5.71
CA ALA A 140 -14.67 2.13 -4.82
C ALA A 140 -15.32 0.78 -4.43
N GLU A 141 -16.59 0.80 -4.02
CA GLU A 141 -17.31 -0.42 -3.64
C GLU A 141 -17.43 -1.43 -4.78
N GLU A 142 -17.66 -0.97 -6.01
CA GLU A 142 -17.70 -1.86 -7.17
C GLU A 142 -16.34 -2.47 -7.46
N ALA A 143 -15.27 -1.67 -7.39
CA ALA A 143 -13.91 -2.14 -7.61
C ALA A 143 -13.49 -3.19 -6.57
N PHE A 144 -13.74 -2.96 -5.28
CA PHE A 144 -13.48 -3.96 -4.24
C PHE A 144 -14.30 -5.24 -4.42
N ARG A 145 -15.58 -5.12 -4.79
CA ARG A 145 -16.43 -6.28 -5.09
C ARG A 145 -15.88 -7.09 -6.26
N ARG A 146 -15.33 -6.42 -7.27
CA ARG A 146 -14.70 -7.07 -8.41
C ARG A 146 -13.42 -7.80 -8.01
N ALA A 147 -12.56 -7.17 -7.20
CA ALA A 147 -11.35 -7.80 -6.64
C ALA A 147 -11.68 -9.07 -5.84
N ALA A 148 -12.59 -8.97 -4.86
CA ALA A 148 -13.01 -10.10 -4.03
C ALA A 148 -13.73 -11.22 -4.82
N LYS A 149 -14.36 -10.90 -5.96
CA LYS A 149 -14.95 -11.90 -6.85
C LYS A 149 -13.88 -12.70 -7.61
N LEU A 150 -12.79 -12.05 -7.97
CA LEU A 150 -11.68 -12.63 -8.73
C LEU A 150 -10.76 -13.45 -7.82
N ASP A 151 -10.48 -12.94 -6.61
CA ASP A 151 -9.74 -13.65 -5.58
C ASP A 151 -10.33 -13.34 -4.18
N ALA A 152 -11.15 -14.27 -3.69
CA ALA A 152 -11.81 -14.17 -2.39
C ALA A 152 -10.94 -14.69 -1.23
N GLU A 153 -9.79 -15.30 -1.52
CA GLU A 153 -8.83 -15.71 -0.49
C GLU A 153 -7.97 -14.53 -0.05
N GLU A 154 -7.59 -13.68 -1.02
CA GLU A 154 -6.78 -12.48 -0.77
C GLU A 154 -7.62 -11.23 -0.45
N TYR A 155 -8.70 -10.98 -1.19
CA TYR A 155 -9.47 -9.73 -1.09
C TYR A 155 -10.86 -9.93 -0.49
N VAL A 156 -11.26 -9.00 0.36
CA VAL A 156 -12.59 -8.97 0.97
C VAL A 156 -13.49 -7.95 0.29
N VAL A 157 -14.81 -8.13 0.41
CA VAL A 157 -15.75 -7.03 0.19
C VAL A 157 -15.79 -6.20 1.48
N PRO A 158 -15.33 -4.93 1.48
CA PRO A 158 -15.23 -4.13 2.69
C PRO A 158 -16.57 -3.94 3.38
N VAL A 159 -16.58 -4.08 4.70
CA VAL A 159 -17.72 -3.65 5.52
C VAL A 159 -17.69 -2.12 5.67
N ARG A 160 -18.81 -1.46 5.46
CA ARG A 160 -18.94 0.00 5.65
C ARG A 160 -19.84 0.29 6.84
N ILE A 161 -19.37 1.10 7.79
CA ILE A 161 -20.17 1.53 8.93
C ILE A 161 -20.23 3.05 9.03
N ALA A 162 -21.22 3.56 9.77
CA ALA A 162 -21.28 5.00 10.03
C ALA A 162 -20.12 5.42 10.95
N ALA A 163 -19.58 6.63 10.77
CA ALA A 163 -18.49 7.15 11.61
C ALA A 163 -18.78 7.03 13.11
N GLY A 164 -19.99 7.44 13.54
CA GLY A 164 -20.38 7.31 14.95
C GLY A 164 -20.54 5.87 15.46
N GLU A 165 -20.64 4.87 14.58
CA GLU A 165 -20.55 3.46 14.98
C GLU A 165 -19.10 2.99 15.13
N PHE A 166 -18.19 3.48 14.27
CA PHE A 166 -16.77 3.26 14.40
C PHE A 166 -16.24 3.90 15.69
N ASP A 167 -16.59 5.15 15.97
CA ASP A 167 -16.25 5.86 17.22
C ASP A 167 -16.66 5.07 18.47
N ARG A 168 -17.90 4.56 18.48
CA ARG A 168 -18.40 3.73 19.58
C ARG A 168 -17.61 2.44 19.72
N THR A 169 -17.21 1.84 18.61
CA THR A 169 -16.42 0.60 18.61
C THR A 169 -15.03 0.85 19.16
N ALA A 170 -14.35 1.91 18.71
CA ALA A 170 -13.04 2.32 19.20
C ALA A 170 -13.09 2.65 20.71
N ALA A 171 -14.11 3.38 21.17
CA ALA A 171 -14.31 3.68 22.59
C ALA A 171 -14.56 2.42 23.44
N GLN A 172 -15.29 1.43 22.91
CA GLN A 172 -15.49 0.15 23.59
C GLN A 172 -14.18 -0.63 23.72
N VAL A 173 -13.38 -0.68 22.65
CA VAL A 173 -12.04 -1.29 22.66
C VAL A 173 -11.16 -0.62 23.71
N TRP A 174 -11.09 0.71 23.72
CA TRP A 174 -10.33 1.49 24.70
C TRP A 174 -10.72 1.14 26.13
N ALA A 175 -12.02 1.01 26.40
CA ALA A 175 -12.54 0.64 27.71
C ALA A 175 -12.12 -0.77 28.18
N THR A 176 -11.68 -1.65 27.26
CA THR A 176 -11.14 -2.98 27.61
C THR A 176 -9.67 -2.98 28.02
N ILE A 177 -8.94 -1.89 27.75
CA ILE A 177 -7.54 -1.75 28.16
C ILE A 177 -7.46 -1.71 29.69
N PRO A 178 -6.54 -2.46 30.35
CA PRO A 178 -6.46 -2.45 31.81
C PRO A 178 -6.22 -1.03 32.36
N ALA A 179 -6.90 -0.71 33.47
CA ALA A 179 -6.87 0.63 34.07
C ALA A 179 -5.44 1.13 34.39
N ALA A 180 -4.50 0.23 34.67
CA ALA A 180 -3.10 0.57 34.91
C ALA A 180 -2.41 1.18 33.67
N PHE A 181 -2.77 0.74 32.46
CA PHE A 181 -2.28 1.31 31.20
C PHE A 181 -3.04 2.60 30.86
N GLN A 182 -4.37 2.61 31.01
CA GLN A 182 -5.17 3.82 30.80
C GLN A 182 -4.71 4.99 31.68
N ALA A 183 -4.33 4.74 32.94
CA ALA A 183 -3.82 5.80 33.83
C ALA A 183 -2.51 6.42 33.34
N ARG A 184 -1.66 5.64 32.66
CA ARG A 184 -0.40 6.10 32.07
C ARG A 184 -0.62 6.86 30.76
N LEU A 185 -1.74 6.60 30.08
CA LEU A 185 -2.21 7.30 28.88
C LEU A 185 -3.29 8.35 29.23
N SER A 186 -3.22 8.94 30.42
CA SER A 186 -4.29 9.81 30.93
C SER A 186 -4.48 11.12 30.13
N ASN A 187 -3.53 11.46 29.26
CA ASN A 187 -3.63 12.57 28.30
C ASN A 187 -3.80 12.10 26.85
N ALA A 188 -4.03 10.80 26.61
CA ALA A 188 -4.20 10.25 25.26
C ALA A 188 -5.68 10.20 24.87
N LEU A 189 -5.98 10.58 23.63
CA LEU A 189 -7.30 10.49 23.02
C LEU A 189 -7.28 9.52 21.83
N VAL A 190 -8.28 8.66 21.75
CA VAL A 190 -8.53 7.91 20.51
C VAL A 190 -9.30 8.82 19.56
N VAL A 191 -8.75 9.08 18.39
CA VAL A 191 -9.34 9.91 17.35
C VAL A 191 -9.58 9.05 16.11
N VAL A 192 -10.73 9.23 15.47
CA VAL A 192 -11.08 8.52 14.25
C VAL A 192 -11.08 9.51 13.10
N GLU A 193 -10.28 9.23 12.09
CA GLU A 193 -10.23 9.99 10.85
C GLU A 193 -10.65 9.07 9.69
N PRO A 194 -11.24 9.59 8.60
CA PRO A 194 -11.62 8.74 7.47
C PRO A 194 -10.39 8.11 6.79
N LEU A 195 -9.35 8.91 6.53
CA LEU A 195 -8.10 8.56 5.85
C LEU A 195 -6.96 9.44 6.42
N PRO A 196 -5.68 9.09 6.17
CA PRO A 196 -4.54 9.94 6.51
C PRO A 196 -4.59 11.34 5.86
N ASP A 197 -3.82 12.28 6.41
CA ASP A 197 -3.65 13.60 5.79
C ASP A 197 -2.89 13.46 4.46
N PRO A 198 -3.42 13.99 3.33
CA PRO A 198 -2.73 13.95 2.04
C PRO A 198 -1.32 14.54 2.05
N ASP A 199 -1.07 15.59 2.85
CA ASP A 199 0.24 16.24 2.94
C ASP A 199 1.27 15.33 3.62
N ASP A 200 0.83 14.49 4.56
CA ASP A 200 1.70 13.50 5.18
C ASP A 200 1.99 12.33 4.23
N VAL A 201 0.98 11.89 3.46
CA VAL A 201 1.19 10.90 2.39
C VAL A 201 2.18 11.43 1.35
N ALA A 202 2.07 12.70 0.94
CA ALA A 202 3.01 13.34 0.03
C ALA A 202 4.46 13.40 0.58
N ARG A 203 4.63 13.32 1.92
CA ARG A 203 5.93 13.25 2.60
C ARG A 203 6.42 11.82 2.82
N GLY A 204 5.70 10.82 2.31
CA GLY A 204 6.06 9.41 2.37
C GLY A 204 5.29 8.60 3.42
N PHE A 205 4.29 9.18 4.08
CA PHE A 205 3.41 8.41 4.96
C PHE A 205 2.62 7.37 4.14
N ASP A 206 2.45 6.17 4.67
CA ASP A 206 1.71 5.12 3.97
C ASP A 206 0.20 5.42 4.01
N PRO A 207 -0.46 5.61 2.85
CA PRO A 207 -1.88 5.94 2.78
C PRO A 207 -2.81 4.85 3.32
N ASP A 208 -2.35 3.59 3.47
CA ASP A 208 -3.16 2.48 3.99
C ASP A 208 -2.88 2.15 5.45
N THR A 209 -2.07 2.96 6.13
CA THR A 209 -1.83 2.83 7.56
C THR A 209 -3.15 2.71 8.31
N LEU A 210 -3.28 1.73 9.22
CA LEU A 210 -4.52 1.51 9.96
C LEU A 210 -4.68 2.51 11.10
N GLY A 211 -3.60 2.78 11.84
CA GLY A 211 -3.58 3.78 12.88
C GLY A 211 -2.16 4.20 13.23
N ILE A 212 -2.04 5.27 14.00
CA ILE A 212 -0.77 5.82 14.47
C ILE A 212 -0.89 6.39 15.87
N TYR A 213 0.24 6.39 16.57
CA TYR A 213 0.44 7.18 17.78
C TYR A 213 1.10 8.54 17.47
N GLU A 214 0.41 9.63 17.79
CA GLU A 214 0.94 10.99 17.75
C GLU A 214 1.23 11.48 19.18
N GLY A 215 2.52 11.59 19.52
CA GLY A 215 2.96 12.17 20.77
C GLY A 215 2.95 13.70 20.73
N GLY A 216 2.60 14.34 21.84
CA GLY A 216 2.79 15.78 22.01
C GLY A 216 4.28 16.12 21.90
N THR A 217 4.69 16.80 20.83
CA THR A 217 6.08 17.25 20.70
C THR A 217 6.41 18.28 21.78
N ALA A 218 7.65 18.33 22.26
CA ALA A 218 8.13 19.25 23.32
C ALA A 218 8.00 20.77 23.01
N LEU A 219 7.42 21.14 21.86
CA LEU A 219 7.12 22.52 21.46
C LEU A 219 5.61 22.83 21.56
N ALA A 220 4.78 21.83 21.88
CA ALA A 220 3.32 21.89 21.93
C ALA A 220 2.78 21.26 23.23
N ASP A 221 3.34 21.65 24.38
CA ASP A 221 3.09 21.12 25.74
C ASP A 221 1.61 21.08 26.21
N ASP A 222 0.65 21.56 25.41
CA ASP A 222 -0.78 21.65 25.79
C ASP A 222 -1.74 20.77 24.96
N TRP A 223 -1.26 20.00 23.98
CA TRP A 223 -2.13 19.11 23.19
C TRP A 223 -2.12 17.67 23.71
N PRO A 224 -3.30 17.02 23.82
CA PRO A 224 -3.37 15.61 24.20
C PRO A 224 -2.64 14.75 23.17
N GLU A 225 -2.03 13.66 23.65
CA GLU A 225 -1.50 12.62 22.77
C GLU A 225 -2.66 11.96 22.02
N ARG A 226 -2.44 11.46 20.82
CA ARG A 226 -3.51 10.89 20.00
C ARG A 226 -3.16 9.51 19.50
N ILE A 227 -4.11 8.59 19.61
CA ILE A 227 -4.13 7.36 18.84
C ILE A 227 -5.12 7.60 17.71
N VAL A 228 -4.62 7.84 16.51
CA VAL A 228 -5.45 8.10 15.33
C VAL A 228 -5.75 6.76 14.65
N LEU A 229 -7.02 6.47 14.41
CA LEU A 229 -7.49 5.31 13.66
C LEU A 229 -8.08 5.77 12.33
N PHE A 230 -7.62 5.19 11.24
CA PHE A 230 -8.11 5.49 9.89
C PHE A 230 -9.25 4.55 9.52
N GLN A 231 -10.49 5.04 9.62
CA GLN A 231 -11.70 4.23 9.47
C GLN A 231 -11.74 3.51 8.13
N ARG A 232 -11.48 4.19 7.01
CA ARG A 232 -11.58 3.56 5.68
C ARG A 232 -10.56 2.46 5.50
N ASN A 233 -9.36 2.63 6.05
CA ASN A 233 -8.29 1.63 5.93
C ASN A 233 -8.65 0.35 6.70
N HIS A 234 -9.19 0.47 7.91
CA HIS A 234 -9.72 -0.68 8.67
C HIS A 234 -10.87 -1.38 7.95
N GLU A 235 -11.82 -0.60 7.42
CA GLU A 235 -12.96 -1.15 6.68
C GLU A 235 -12.51 -1.91 5.42
N ASN A 236 -11.51 -1.40 4.69
CA ASN A 236 -11.01 -1.98 3.43
C ASN A 236 -10.44 -3.39 3.60
N VAL A 237 -9.85 -3.68 4.76
CA VAL A 237 -9.25 -4.99 5.05
C VAL A 237 -10.21 -5.95 5.77
N CYS A 238 -11.43 -5.50 6.09
CA CYS A 238 -12.39 -6.27 6.88
C CYS A 238 -13.66 -6.64 6.11
N GLY A 239 -13.91 -7.95 5.94
CA GLY A 239 -15.12 -8.46 5.29
C GLY A 239 -16.36 -8.59 6.17
N SER A 240 -16.27 -8.26 7.47
CA SER A 240 -17.40 -8.37 8.41
C SER A 240 -17.26 -7.44 9.62
N LEU A 241 -18.37 -7.17 10.30
CA LEU A 241 -18.37 -6.39 11.56
C LEU A 241 -17.53 -7.05 12.67
N GLY A 242 -17.49 -8.39 12.70
CA GLY A 242 -16.68 -9.12 13.68
C GLY A 242 -15.19 -8.91 13.43
N ALA A 243 -14.76 -9.06 12.18
CA ALA A 243 -13.38 -8.81 11.75
C ALA A 243 -12.99 -7.36 12.01
N LEU A 244 -13.86 -6.39 11.67
CA LEU A 244 -13.59 -4.97 11.90
C LEU A 244 -13.36 -4.63 13.37
N ARG A 245 -14.17 -5.19 14.28
CA ARG A 245 -14.00 -4.97 15.73
C ARG A 245 -12.68 -5.52 16.23
N GLU A 246 -12.28 -6.69 15.76
CA GLU A 246 -11.01 -7.30 16.14
C GLU A 246 -9.83 -6.51 15.57
N GLU A 247 -9.95 -6.02 14.34
CA GLU A 247 -8.91 -5.20 13.71
C GLU A 247 -8.70 -3.89 14.47
N ILE A 248 -9.78 -3.16 14.78
CA ILE A 248 -9.70 -1.94 15.61
C ILE A 248 -9.05 -2.24 16.95
N ARG A 249 -9.39 -3.38 17.57
CA ARG A 249 -8.79 -3.81 18.83
C ARG A 249 -7.29 -4.04 18.67
N ARG A 250 -6.88 -4.77 17.63
CA ARG A 250 -5.48 -5.05 17.34
C ARG A 250 -4.69 -3.77 17.12
N THR A 251 -5.18 -2.85 16.29
CA THR A 251 -4.52 -1.57 16.02
C THR A 251 -4.37 -0.73 17.28
N VAL A 252 -5.41 -0.57 18.09
CA VAL A 252 -5.32 0.19 19.34
C VAL A 252 -4.30 -0.43 20.31
N LEU A 253 -4.30 -1.76 20.46
CA LEU A 253 -3.34 -2.44 21.33
C LEU A 253 -1.89 -2.34 20.82
N HIS A 254 -1.71 -2.39 19.50
CA HIS A 254 -0.43 -2.21 18.83
C HIS A 254 0.15 -0.82 19.11
N GLU A 255 -0.61 0.25 18.85
CA GLU A 255 -0.17 1.63 19.11
C GLU A 255 0.13 1.89 20.60
N VAL A 256 -0.70 1.34 21.49
CA VAL A 256 -0.49 1.41 22.94
C VAL A 256 0.78 0.68 23.36
N GLY A 257 1.06 -0.49 22.77
CA GLY A 257 2.26 -1.27 23.06
C GLY A 257 3.52 -0.51 22.68
N HIS A 258 3.58 0.06 21.48
CA HIS A 258 4.71 0.90 21.02
C HIS A 258 4.93 2.12 21.90
N HIS A 259 3.86 2.77 22.36
CA HIS A 259 3.99 3.87 23.35
C HIS A 259 4.69 3.42 24.63
N PHE A 260 4.48 2.18 25.07
CA PHE A 260 5.16 1.61 26.24
C PHE A 260 6.54 1.01 25.93
N GLY A 261 7.04 1.16 24.71
CA GLY A 261 8.34 0.67 24.27
C GLY A 261 8.39 -0.84 24.06
N MET A 262 7.24 -1.48 23.80
CA MET A 262 7.19 -2.87 23.38
C MET A 262 7.65 -2.99 21.93
N ASP A 263 8.52 -3.94 21.65
CA ASP A 263 8.86 -4.29 20.27
C ASP A 263 7.75 -5.17 19.63
N GLU A 264 7.74 -5.30 18.30
CA GLU A 264 6.74 -6.07 17.53
C GLU A 264 6.47 -7.50 18.05
N HIS A 265 7.47 -8.14 18.64
CA HIS A 265 7.39 -9.51 19.17
C HIS A 265 6.78 -9.59 20.58
N GLU A 266 6.66 -8.46 21.26
CA GLU A 266 6.09 -8.32 22.61
C GLU A 266 4.63 -7.85 22.57
N LEU A 267 4.15 -7.44 21.38
CA LEU A 267 2.78 -6.96 21.20
C LEU A 267 1.77 -8.11 21.36
N PRO A 268 0.65 -7.85 22.07
CA PRO A 268 -0.38 -8.86 22.28
C PRO A 268 -1.25 -9.00 21.01
N TYR A 269 -0.94 -10.01 20.20
CA TYR A 269 -1.80 -10.46 19.08
C TYR A 269 -3.01 -11.25 19.58
#